data_AF-A0A7S3XSU0-F1
#
_entry.id   AF-A0A7S3XSU0-F1
#
_cell.length_a   1.000
_cell.length_b   1.000
_cell.length_c   1.000
_cell.angle_alpha   90.00
_cell.angle_beta   90.00
_cell.angle_gamma   90.00
#
_symmetry.space_group_name_H-M   'P 1'
#
loop_
_entity.id
_entity.type
_entity.pdbx_description
1 polymer ?
#
loop_
_entity_poly.entity_id
_entity_poly.type
_entity_poly.pdbx_seq_one_letter_code
_entity_poly.pdbx_strand_id
1 'polypeptide(L)'
;VRTCPHQADSSWGPSAPSFIRQLAFAKLLLLLPLSLDLPSPSPSHPDAVGYFRRCRSGGAASAIWERTYTRLMDFVRMALTYAERPTGVSQAAFGAQKRAAALYAVAYVHAQKAHFREPTAAEEGALRAELSALLGVEEADRILRATHRPCAVIQDLSAIVRGLRLADMQRQALDAQVSAMCDTVGACERIFKTPVPLVYTRHTARFLMGWLLFLPLALAPAMGPAGSAAQWLTVPASAAVAFFLSGVEEIGVQLEEPFGVLPLEAYCADVRRAADQLVAFDPDCQAAAAADEAEAASAAPAGREAEVAPAGQEEEEKDYC
;
A
#
# COMPACT_ATOMS: atom_id res chain seq x y z
N VAL A 1 -34.18 22.10 -48.74
CA VAL A 1 -35.52 22.74 -48.58
C VAL A 1 -35.85 22.76 -47.08
N ARG A 2 -36.36 23.91 -46.60
CA ARG A 2 -36.61 24.38 -45.22
C ARG A 2 -35.45 25.20 -44.63
N THR A 3 -35.28 26.46 -45.03
CA THR A 3 -35.91 27.72 -44.53
C THR A 3 -35.56 28.07 -43.09
N CYS A 4 -34.75 29.12 -42.91
CA CYS A 4 -34.70 29.95 -41.70
C CYS A 4 -36.02 30.76 -41.56
N PRO A 5 -36.32 31.40 -40.41
CA PRO A 5 -35.80 32.77 -40.19
C PRO A 5 -35.61 33.23 -38.71
N HIS A 6 -35.06 34.44 -38.60
CA HIS A 6 -35.18 35.44 -37.52
C HIS A 6 -34.22 35.46 -36.30
N GLN A 7 -33.03 36.03 -36.55
CA GLN A 7 -32.53 37.29 -35.99
C GLN A 7 -33.21 37.88 -34.74
N ALA A 8 -32.42 38.05 -33.67
CA ALA A 8 -32.56 39.13 -32.69
C ALA A 8 -31.15 39.65 -32.34
N ASP A 9 -30.81 40.80 -32.90
CA ASP A 9 -29.66 41.61 -32.52
C ASP A 9 -29.87 42.19 -31.10
N SER A 10 -28.87 42.08 -30.23
CA SER A 10 -28.66 43.08 -29.18
C SER A 10 -27.16 43.29 -28.96
N SER A 11 -26.73 44.42 -29.52
CA SER A 11 -25.51 45.16 -29.26
C SER A 11 -24.96 45.07 -27.83
N TRP A 12 -23.73 44.60 -27.66
CA TRP A 12 -22.78 45.15 -26.68
C TRP A 12 -21.35 45.06 -27.25
N GLY A 13 -20.71 46.23 -27.31
CA GLY A 13 -19.38 46.44 -27.86
C GLY A 13 -18.22 45.89 -27.00
N PRO A 14 -16.98 46.23 -27.37
CA PRO A 14 -15.77 45.49 -27.03
C PRO A 14 -15.22 45.83 -25.64
N SER A 15 -14.37 44.93 -25.14
CA SER A 15 -13.44 45.08 -24.01
C SER A 15 -14.04 45.14 -22.59
N ALA A 16 -14.18 43.95 -21.98
CA ALA A 16 -14.11 43.81 -20.53
C ALA A 16 -13.12 42.67 -20.20
N PRO A 17 -12.13 42.87 -19.31
CA PRO A 17 -11.11 41.88 -19.00
C PRO A 17 -11.72 40.63 -18.36
N SER A 18 -11.19 39.47 -18.73
CA SER A 18 -11.56 38.12 -18.26
C SER A 18 -11.63 37.97 -16.72
N PHE A 19 -11.01 38.89 -15.98
CA PHE A 19 -10.98 38.96 -14.53
C PHE A 19 -12.34 39.23 -13.86
N ILE A 20 -13.21 40.04 -14.49
CA ILE A 20 -14.54 40.36 -13.92
C ILE A 20 -15.49 39.15 -14.03
N ARG A 21 -15.32 38.31 -15.06
CA ARG A 21 -16.08 37.06 -15.19
C ARG A 21 -15.67 36.01 -14.16
N GLN A 22 -14.39 35.98 -13.77
CA GLN A 22 -13.91 35.09 -12.70
C GLN A 22 -14.36 35.54 -11.30
N LEU A 23 -14.37 36.86 -11.04
CA LEU A 23 -14.91 37.44 -9.80
C LEU A 23 -16.43 37.23 -9.65
N ALA A 24 -17.18 37.28 -10.76
CA ALA A 24 -18.60 36.93 -10.76
C ALA A 24 -18.85 35.45 -10.43
N PHE A 25 -17.96 34.54 -10.87
CA PHE A 25 -18.03 33.11 -10.53
C PHE A 25 -17.70 32.84 -9.06
N ALA A 26 -16.72 33.57 -8.49
CA ALA A 26 -16.39 33.51 -7.06
C ALA A 26 -17.52 34.09 -6.18
N LYS A 27 -18.19 35.16 -6.64
CA LYS A 27 -19.36 35.74 -5.96
C LYS A 27 -20.60 34.85 -6.06
N LEU A 28 -20.72 34.06 -7.13
CA LEU A 28 -21.77 33.05 -7.30
C LEU A 28 -21.54 31.82 -6.41
N LEU A 29 -20.28 31.44 -6.19
CA LEU A 29 -19.89 30.36 -5.27
C LEU A 29 -20.07 30.74 -3.79
N LEU A 30 -19.92 32.03 -3.44
CA LEU A 30 -20.04 32.54 -2.07
C LEU A 30 -21.49 32.82 -1.62
N LEU A 31 -22.46 32.82 -2.53
CA LEU A 31 -23.85 33.20 -2.25
C LEU A 31 -24.87 32.06 -2.43
N LEU A 32 -24.43 30.81 -2.62
CA LEU A 32 -25.37 29.68 -2.60
C LEU A 32 -25.79 29.41 -1.15
N PRO A 33 -27.08 29.59 -0.78
CA PRO A 33 -27.56 29.14 0.51
C PRO A 33 -27.44 27.62 0.54
N LEU A 34 -26.91 27.10 1.64
CA LEU A 34 -26.75 25.69 1.95
C LEU A 34 -28.14 25.04 2.19
N SER A 35 -28.99 25.02 1.17
CA SER A 35 -30.19 24.18 1.15
C SER A 35 -29.80 22.85 0.52
N LEU A 36 -29.54 21.87 1.38
CA LEU A 36 -29.41 20.46 1.04
C LEU A 36 -30.71 19.97 0.40
N ASP A 37 -30.79 20.05 -0.92
CA ASP A 37 -31.61 19.16 -1.74
C ASP A 37 -30.67 18.51 -2.76
N LEU A 38 -30.29 17.26 -2.49
CA LEU A 38 -29.44 16.43 -3.35
C LEU A 38 -30.18 16.12 -4.66
N PRO A 39 -29.80 16.68 -5.82
CA PRO A 39 -30.29 16.18 -7.09
C PRO A 39 -29.44 14.96 -7.48
N SER A 40 -30.08 13.94 -8.02
CA SER A 40 -29.42 12.74 -8.53
C SER A 40 -28.30 13.09 -9.54
N PRO A 41 -27.20 12.32 -9.56
CA PRO A 41 -26.01 12.69 -10.30
C PRO A 41 -26.27 12.62 -11.82
N SER A 42 -26.13 13.76 -12.50
CA SER A 42 -25.95 13.81 -13.96
C SER A 42 -24.47 13.93 -14.33
N PRO A 43 -24.02 13.37 -15.47
CA PRO A 43 -22.63 12.95 -15.66
C PRO A 43 -21.70 14.00 -16.31
N SER A 44 -21.88 15.31 -16.07
CA SER A 44 -21.20 16.35 -16.88
C SER A 44 -20.28 17.33 -16.13
N HIS A 45 -19.98 17.15 -14.84
CA HIS A 45 -19.00 18.01 -14.13
C HIS A 45 -17.73 17.24 -13.71
N PRO A 46 -16.53 17.63 -14.21
CA PRO A 46 -15.28 16.90 -13.95
C PRO A 46 -14.69 17.08 -12.54
N ASP A 47 -15.13 18.08 -11.76
CA ASP A 47 -14.41 18.49 -10.54
C ASP A 47 -14.80 17.68 -9.29
N ALA A 48 -16.06 17.24 -9.17
CA ALA A 48 -16.49 16.35 -8.09
C ALA A 48 -16.08 14.89 -8.33
N VAL A 49 -15.92 14.50 -9.60
CA VAL A 49 -15.49 13.15 -10.01
C VAL A 49 -14.03 12.90 -9.63
N GLY A 50 -13.17 13.92 -9.67
CA GLY A 50 -11.77 13.84 -9.27
C GLY A 50 -11.58 13.49 -7.79
N TYR A 51 -12.28 14.19 -6.90
CA TYR A 51 -12.23 13.94 -5.46
C TYR A 51 -12.78 12.55 -5.09
N PHE A 52 -13.91 12.14 -5.70
CA PHE A 52 -14.47 10.80 -5.53
C PHE A 52 -13.57 9.68 -6.09
N ARG A 53 -12.78 9.96 -7.13
CA ARG A 53 -11.80 9.02 -7.67
C ARG A 53 -10.55 8.90 -6.78
N ARG A 54 -10.25 9.94 -5.98
CA ARG A 54 -9.10 10.01 -5.06
C ARG A 54 -9.31 9.34 -3.71
N CYS A 55 -10.49 9.48 -3.09
CA CYS A 55 -10.83 8.61 -1.95
C CYS A 55 -10.97 7.12 -2.37
N ARG A 56 -11.23 6.88 -3.66
CA ARG A 56 -11.33 5.53 -4.24
C ARG A 56 -9.98 4.86 -4.46
N SER A 57 -8.87 5.58 -4.65
CA SER A 57 -7.53 4.95 -4.85
C SER A 57 -6.99 4.31 -3.59
N GLY A 58 -7.08 4.99 -2.44
CA GLY A 58 -6.70 4.41 -1.14
C GLY A 58 -7.56 3.19 -0.77
N GLY A 59 -8.87 3.30 -0.92
CA GLY A 59 -9.78 2.16 -0.72
C GLY A 59 -9.56 1.01 -1.71
N ALA A 60 -9.22 1.32 -2.97
CA ALA A 60 -8.90 0.30 -3.97
C ALA A 60 -7.60 -0.45 -3.64
N ALA A 61 -6.57 0.25 -3.18
CA ALA A 61 -5.32 -0.38 -2.75
C ALA A 61 -5.56 -1.33 -1.58
N SER A 62 -6.21 -0.88 -0.50
CA SER A 62 -6.56 -1.75 0.65
C SER A 62 -7.32 -3.00 0.20
N ALA A 63 -8.34 -2.82 -0.64
CA ALA A 63 -9.12 -3.94 -1.16
C ALA A 63 -8.31 -4.93 -2.03
N ILE A 64 -7.25 -4.48 -2.72
CA ILE A 64 -6.35 -5.36 -3.47
C ILE A 64 -5.44 -6.14 -2.52
N TRP A 65 -4.93 -5.51 -1.46
CA TRP A 65 -4.10 -6.17 -0.45
C TRP A 65 -4.90 -7.20 0.34
N GLU A 66 -6.15 -6.89 0.71
CA GLU A 66 -7.08 -7.85 1.33
C GLU A 66 -7.37 -9.04 0.42
N ARG A 67 -7.61 -8.80 -0.89
CA ARG A 67 -7.73 -9.90 -1.86
C ARG A 67 -6.46 -10.72 -1.93
N THR A 68 -5.30 -10.07 -1.93
CA THR A 68 -4.00 -10.75 -1.98
C THR A 68 -3.82 -11.67 -0.78
N TYR A 69 -4.13 -11.20 0.43
CA TYR A 69 -4.16 -12.01 1.64
C TYR A 69 -5.02 -13.27 1.46
N THR A 70 -6.28 -13.10 1.02
CA THR A 70 -7.19 -14.22 0.82
C THR A 70 -6.66 -15.23 -0.20
N ARG A 71 -6.12 -14.75 -1.34
CA ARG A 71 -5.55 -15.64 -2.39
C ARG A 71 -4.36 -16.43 -1.87
N LEU A 72 -3.51 -15.83 -1.06
CA LEU A 72 -2.36 -16.50 -0.46
C LEU A 72 -2.80 -17.56 0.54
N MET A 73 -3.75 -17.23 1.43
CA MET A 73 -4.24 -18.20 2.40
C MET A 73 -4.98 -19.36 1.73
N ASP A 74 -5.75 -19.09 0.68
CA ASP A 74 -6.35 -20.15 -0.13
C ASP A 74 -5.29 -21.02 -0.80
N PHE A 75 -4.26 -20.42 -1.40
CA PHE A 75 -3.15 -21.16 -1.99
C PHE A 75 -2.45 -22.06 -0.96
N VAL A 76 -2.06 -21.50 0.20
CA VAL A 76 -1.38 -22.26 1.26
C VAL A 76 -2.28 -23.38 1.77
N ARG A 77 -3.53 -23.08 2.11
CA ARG A 77 -4.50 -24.08 2.56
C ARG A 77 -4.65 -25.21 1.54
N MET A 78 -4.81 -24.88 0.27
CA MET A 78 -4.99 -25.88 -0.78
C MET A 78 -3.72 -26.70 -1.04
N ALA A 79 -2.53 -26.08 -0.98
CA ALA A 79 -1.25 -26.77 -1.14
C ALA A 79 -1.01 -27.77 0.01
N LEU A 80 -1.33 -27.38 1.25
CA LEU A 80 -1.23 -28.26 2.41
C LEU A 80 -2.28 -29.39 2.38
N THR A 81 -3.51 -29.08 1.96
CA THR A 81 -4.63 -30.05 2.03
C THR A 81 -4.63 -31.06 0.90
N TYR A 82 -4.41 -30.62 -0.35
CA TYR A 82 -4.63 -31.46 -1.53
C TYR A 82 -3.38 -32.19 -2.01
N ALA A 83 -2.19 -31.77 -1.59
CA ALA A 83 -0.97 -32.46 -1.94
C ALA A 83 -1.00 -33.89 -1.39
N GLU A 84 -0.75 -34.86 -2.26
CA GLU A 84 -0.59 -36.26 -1.87
C GLU A 84 0.88 -36.61 -1.73
N ARG A 85 1.22 -37.39 -0.71
CA ARG A 85 2.57 -37.89 -0.52
C ARG A 85 2.96 -38.81 -1.69
N PRO A 86 4.08 -38.55 -2.41
CA PRO A 86 4.57 -39.47 -3.43
C PRO A 86 5.06 -40.79 -2.82
N THR A 87 4.91 -41.89 -3.57
CA THR A 87 5.41 -43.21 -3.15
C THR A 87 6.93 -43.18 -3.01
N GLY A 88 7.45 -43.59 -1.85
CA GLY A 88 8.89 -43.65 -1.56
C GLY A 88 9.48 -42.36 -0.95
N VAL A 89 8.69 -41.31 -0.76
CA VAL A 89 9.13 -40.08 -0.08
C VAL A 89 8.78 -40.16 1.41
N SER A 90 9.74 -39.80 2.27
CA SER A 90 9.51 -39.75 3.72
C SER A 90 8.47 -38.69 4.08
N GLN A 91 7.76 -38.88 5.19
CA GLN A 91 6.77 -37.91 5.65
C GLN A 91 7.40 -36.53 5.91
N ALA A 92 8.61 -36.50 6.48
CA ALA A 92 9.37 -35.27 6.73
C ALA A 92 9.74 -34.53 5.43
N ALA A 93 10.25 -35.24 4.41
CA ALA A 93 10.58 -34.61 3.12
C ALA A 93 9.34 -34.03 2.42
N PHE A 94 8.20 -34.71 2.54
CA PHE A 94 6.94 -34.23 2.01
C PHE A 94 6.42 -32.98 2.76
N GLY A 95 6.53 -32.99 4.09
CA GLY A 95 6.23 -31.82 4.92
C GLY A 95 7.11 -30.61 4.61
N ALA A 96 8.39 -30.82 4.33
CA ALA A 96 9.31 -29.75 3.91
C ALA A 96 8.87 -29.12 2.57
N GLN A 97 8.43 -29.92 1.61
CA GLN A 97 7.90 -29.42 0.33
C GLN A 97 6.61 -28.60 0.50
N LYS A 98 5.71 -29.06 1.37
CA LYS A 98 4.49 -28.34 1.77
C LYS A 98 4.81 -27.01 2.46
N ARG A 99 5.75 -27.02 3.40
CA ARG A 99 6.25 -25.83 4.11
C ARG A 99 6.88 -24.83 3.14
N ALA A 100 7.63 -25.29 2.14
CA ALA A 100 8.20 -24.43 1.12
C ALA A 100 7.12 -23.63 0.37
N ALA A 101 5.99 -24.25 0.01
CA ALA A 101 4.88 -23.54 -0.63
C ALA A 101 4.36 -22.36 0.23
N ALA A 102 4.25 -22.56 1.55
CA ALA A 102 3.86 -21.51 2.48
C ALA A 102 4.92 -20.39 2.62
N LEU A 103 6.20 -20.75 2.68
CA LEU A 103 7.31 -19.80 2.78
C LEU A 103 7.41 -18.91 1.53
N TYR A 104 7.22 -19.49 0.34
CA TYR A 104 7.19 -18.73 -0.92
C TYR A 104 5.96 -17.81 -1.02
N ALA A 105 4.81 -18.22 -0.47
CA ALA A 105 3.63 -17.36 -0.38
C ALA A 105 3.90 -16.13 0.51
N VAL A 106 4.60 -16.31 1.64
CA VAL A 106 5.04 -15.19 2.47
C VAL A 106 6.06 -14.32 1.72
N ALA A 107 7.09 -14.92 1.14
CA ALA A 107 8.12 -14.22 0.38
C ALA A 107 7.54 -13.35 -0.75
N TYR A 108 6.46 -13.80 -1.38
CA TYR A 108 5.75 -13.05 -2.40
C TYR A 108 5.23 -11.70 -1.88
N VAL A 109 4.64 -11.66 -0.68
CA VAL A 109 4.11 -10.40 -0.11
C VAL A 109 5.23 -9.45 0.26
N HIS A 110 6.33 -9.96 0.81
CA HIS A 110 7.51 -9.14 1.08
C HIS A 110 8.12 -8.57 -0.21
N ALA A 111 8.22 -9.40 -1.26
CA ALA A 111 8.68 -8.97 -2.58
C ALA A 111 7.73 -7.96 -3.24
N GLN A 112 6.41 -8.13 -3.08
CA GLN A 112 5.40 -7.21 -3.58
C GLN A 112 5.46 -5.86 -2.86
N LYS A 113 5.58 -5.85 -1.52
CA LYS A 113 5.75 -4.64 -0.72
C LYS A 113 6.97 -3.85 -1.20
N ALA A 114 8.12 -4.53 -1.32
CA ALA A 114 9.37 -3.92 -1.74
C ALA A 114 9.40 -3.48 -3.20
N HIS A 115 8.42 -3.91 -4.02
CA HIS A 115 8.28 -3.47 -5.40
C HIS A 115 7.56 -2.12 -5.50
N PHE A 116 6.61 -1.84 -4.60
CA PHE A 116 5.82 -0.60 -4.61
C PHE A 116 6.32 0.47 -3.65
N ARG A 117 7.15 0.11 -2.67
CA ARG A 117 7.96 1.05 -1.89
C ARG A 117 9.39 0.90 -2.36
N GLU A 118 9.98 1.95 -2.94
CA GLU A 118 11.41 2.00 -3.19
C GLU A 118 12.12 1.89 -1.83
N PRO A 119 12.78 0.76 -1.52
CA PRO A 119 13.37 0.58 -0.20
C PRO A 119 14.61 1.46 -0.08
N THR A 120 14.77 2.10 1.07
CA THR A 120 16.06 2.67 1.45
C THR A 120 17.12 1.56 1.56
N ALA A 121 18.41 1.92 1.46
CA ALA A 121 19.49 0.93 1.56
C ALA A 121 19.42 0.08 2.85
N ALA A 122 18.95 0.66 3.95
CA ALA A 122 18.73 -0.04 5.21
C ALA A 122 17.57 -1.05 5.12
N GLU A 123 16.45 -0.66 4.51
CA GLU A 123 15.28 -1.53 4.30
C GLU A 123 15.56 -2.65 3.30
N GLU A 124 16.41 -2.42 2.31
CA GLU A 124 16.85 -3.47 1.38
C GLU A 124 17.71 -4.53 2.09
N GLY A 125 18.59 -4.09 3.01
CA GLY A 125 19.33 -4.99 3.89
C GLY A 125 18.42 -5.80 4.82
N ALA A 126 17.40 -5.16 5.42
CA ALA A 126 16.42 -5.83 6.26
C ALA A 126 15.58 -6.85 5.46
N LEU A 127 15.11 -6.49 4.28
CA LEU A 127 14.37 -7.37 3.38
C LEU A 127 15.21 -8.58 2.97
N ARG A 128 16.50 -8.37 2.68
CA ARG A 128 17.43 -9.47 2.38
C ARG A 128 17.56 -10.42 3.56
N ALA A 129 17.71 -9.89 4.77
CA ALA A 129 17.77 -10.70 5.98
C ALA A 129 16.48 -11.51 6.17
N GLU A 130 15.31 -10.88 6.06
CA GLU A 130 14.00 -11.54 6.15
C GLU A 130 13.82 -12.66 5.12
N LEU A 131 14.07 -12.38 3.84
CA LEU A 131 13.95 -13.36 2.76
C LEU A 131 14.97 -14.49 2.91
N SER A 132 16.19 -14.19 3.35
CA SER A 132 17.22 -15.20 3.58
C SER A 132 16.87 -16.14 4.74
N ALA A 133 16.21 -15.64 5.77
CA ALA A 133 15.71 -16.45 6.87
C ALA A 133 14.51 -17.32 6.46
N LEU A 134 13.76 -16.90 5.44
CA LEU A 134 12.61 -17.63 4.91
C LEU A 134 12.98 -18.73 3.90
N LEU A 135 13.85 -18.41 2.93
CA LEU A 135 14.10 -19.25 1.75
C LEU A 135 15.54 -19.74 1.64
N GLY A 136 16.47 -19.12 2.37
CA GLY A 136 17.91 -19.27 2.16
C GLY A 136 18.52 -18.07 1.41
N VAL A 137 19.84 -17.92 1.54
CA VAL A 137 20.58 -16.76 1.00
C VAL A 137 20.58 -16.74 -0.52
N GLU A 138 20.71 -17.89 -1.18
CA GLU A 138 20.80 -17.97 -2.65
C GLU A 138 19.49 -17.58 -3.33
N GLU A 139 18.36 -18.14 -2.87
CA GLU A 139 17.01 -17.81 -3.34
C GLU A 139 16.66 -16.35 -3.09
N ALA A 140 16.95 -15.83 -1.89
CA ALA A 140 16.71 -14.44 -1.55
C ALA A 140 17.45 -13.50 -2.50
N ASP A 141 18.72 -13.79 -2.78
CA ASP A 141 19.54 -13.01 -3.70
C ASP A 141 19.03 -13.06 -5.13
N ARG A 142 18.56 -14.23 -5.58
CA ARG A 142 17.94 -14.39 -6.90
C ARG A 142 16.70 -13.50 -7.03
N ILE A 143 15.84 -13.48 -6.01
CA ILE A 143 14.62 -12.66 -6.01
C ILE A 143 14.99 -11.16 -6.00
N LEU A 144 15.94 -10.74 -5.17
CA LEU A 144 16.33 -9.33 -5.03
C LEU A 144 17.00 -8.77 -6.30
N ARG A 145 17.75 -9.59 -7.03
CA ARG A 145 18.37 -9.23 -8.32
C ARG A 145 17.38 -9.15 -9.48
N ALA A 146 16.19 -9.73 -9.34
CA ALA A 146 15.20 -9.72 -10.42
C ALA A 146 14.65 -8.30 -10.63
N THR A 147 14.53 -7.88 -11.89
CA THR A 147 13.91 -6.58 -12.26
C THR A 147 12.49 -6.47 -11.72
N HIS A 148 11.74 -7.57 -11.76
CA HIS A 148 10.36 -7.65 -11.27
C HIS A 148 10.23 -8.72 -10.19
N ARG A 149 10.64 -8.35 -8.98
CA ARG A 149 10.73 -9.20 -7.77
C ARG A 149 9.49 -10.09 -7.54
N PRO A 150 8.24 -9.57 -7.51
CA PRO A 150 7.08 -10.42 -7.25
C PRO A 150 6.79 -11.43 -8.37
N CYS A 151 7.13 -11.14 -9.62
CA CYS A 151 6.98 -12.13 -10.71
C CYS A 151 8.01 -13.26 -10.60
N ALA A 152 9.21 -12.99 -10.10
CA ALA A 152 10.19 -14.05 -9.83
C ALA A 152 9.63 -15.05 -8.81
N VAL A 153 9.02 -14.55 -7.72
CA VAL A 153 8.40 -15.42 -6.71
C VAL A 153 7.17 -16.15 -7.25
N ILE A 154 6.33 -15.51 -8.08
CA ILE A 154 5.20 -16.17 -8.74
C ILE A 154 5.67 -17.35 -9.61
N GLN A 155 6.76 -17.17 -10.36
CA GLN A 155 7.34 -18.23 -11.17
C GLN A 155 7.82 -19.42 -10.31
N ASP A 156 8.41 -19.12 -9.14
CA ASP A 156 8.84 -20.14 -8.20
C ASP A 156 7.64 -20.88 -7.57
N LEU A 157 6.56 -20.15 -7.24
CA LEU A 157 5.31 -20.74 -6.79
C LEU A 157 4.73 -21.71 -7.85
N SER A 158 4.72 -21.32 -9.12
CA SER A 158 4.32 -22.22 -10.21
C SER A 158 5.22 -23.47 -10.31
N ALA A 159 6.53 -23.33 -10.09
CA ALA A 159 7.45 -24.46 -10.06
C ALA A 159 7.15 -25.42 -8.88
N ILE A 160 6.82 -24.88 -7.71
CA ILE A 160 6.40 -25.66 -6.53
C ILE A 160 5.11 -26.41 -6.84
N VAL A 161 4.10 -25.75 -7.41
CA VAL A 161 2.84 -26.40 -7.82
C VAL A 161 3.10 -27.55 -8.79
N ARG A 162 4.02 -27.39 -9.75
CA ARG A 162 4.43 -28.46 -10.67
C ARG A 162 5.09 -29.64 -9.95
N GLY A 163 5.90 -29.37 -8.93
CA GLY A 163 6.54 -30.39 -8.10
C GLY A 163 5.60 -31.11 -7.13
N LEU A 164 4.46 -30.52 -6.77
CA LEU A 164 3.46 -31.16 -5.92
C LEU A 164 2.69 -32.24 -6.69
N ARG A 165 2.47 -33.38 -6.04
CA ARG A 165 1.63 -34.46 -6.56
C ARG A 165 0.16 -34.15 -6.23
N LEU A 166 -0.54 -33.67 -7.25
CA LEU A 166 -1.93 -33.19 -7.20
C LEU A 166 -2.71 -33.84 -8.34
N ALA A 167 -4.00 -34.09 -8.14
CA ALA A 167 -4.90 -34.44 -9.24
C ALA A 167 -5.06 -33.24 -10.20
N ASP A 168 -5.35 -33.50 -11.48
CA ASP A 168 -5.37 -32.45 -12.51
C ASP A 168 -6.32 -31.29 -12.17
N MET A 169 -7.52 -31.60 -11.66
CA MET A 169 -8.50 -30.59 -11.24
C MET A 169 -7.97 -29.72 -10.09
N GLN A 170 -7.30 -30.33 -9.11
CA GLN A 170 -6.71 -29.61 -7.97
C GLN A 170 -5.53 -28.76 -8.42
N ARG A 171 -4.69 -29.28 -9.33
CA ARG A 171 -3.57 -28.56 -9.92
C ARG A 171 -4.06 -27.31 -10.67
N GLN A 172 -5.10 -27.44 -11.48
CA GLN A 172 -5.71 -26.31 -12.17
C GLN A 172 -6.27 -25.28 -11.18
N ALA A 173 -6.93 -25.72 -10.11
CA ALA A 173 -7.47 -24.83 -9.10
C ALA A 173 -6.37 -24.06 -8.32
N LEU A 174 -5.22 -24.70 -8.09
CA LEU A 174 -4.06 -24.11 -7.44
C LEU A 174 -3.34 -23.11 -8.36
N ASP A 175 -3.16 -23.48 -9.63
CA ASP A 175 -2.57 -22.61 -10.66
C ASP A 175 -3.43 -21.37 -10.92
N ALA A 176 -4.76 -21.49 -10.80
CA ALA A 176 -5.67 -20.35 -10.83
C ALA A 176 -5.45 -19.38 -9.65
N GLN A 177 -5.05 -19.85 -8.46
CA GLN A 177 -4.68 -18.95 -7.35
C GLN A 177 -3.37 -18.22 -7.65
N VAL A 178 -2.37 -18.91 -8.23
CA VAL A 178 -1.10 -18.29 -8.64
C VAL A 178 -1.34 -17.23 -9.72
N SER A 179 -2.19 -17.54 -10.71
CA SER A 179 -2.63 -16.57 -11.72
C SER A 179 -3.34 -15.37 -11.09
N ALA A 180 -4.21 -15.60 -10.11
CA ALA A 180 -4.88 -14.52 -9.39
C ALA A 180 -3.92 -13.64 -8.58
N MET A 181 -2.80 -14.17 -8.06
CA MET A 181 -1.73 -13.37 -7.45
C MET A 181 -1.08 -12.45 -8.49
N CYS A 182 -0.79 -12.96 -9.69
CA CYS A 182 -0.29 -12.14 -10.78
C CYS A 182 -1.25 -10.98 -11.13
N ASP A 183 -2.56 -11.27 -11.15
CA ASP A 183 -3.58 -10.24 -11.37
C ASP A 183 -3.59 -9.17 -10.27
N THR A 184 -3.34 -9.52 -9.00
CA THR A 184 -3.25 -8.52 -7.93
C THR A 184 -2.01 -7.66 -8.04
N VAL A 185 -0.85 -8.21 -8.43
CA VAL A 185 0.34 -7.40 -8.75
C VAL A 185 0.03 -6.43 -9.89
N GLY A 186 -0.54 -6.92 -11.00
CA GLY A 186 -0.89 -6.07 -12.13
C GLY A 186 -1.93 -5.01 -11.78
N ALA A 187 -2.85 -5.29 -10.86
CA ALA A 187 -3.78 -4.30 -10.33
C ALA A 187 -3.07 -3.20 -9.53
N CYS A 188 -2.14 -3.57 -8.65
CA CYS A 188 -1.31 -2.61 -7.93
C CYS A 188 -0.43 -1.78 -8.88
N GLU A 189 0.17 -2.40 -9.90
CA GLU A 189 0.95 -1.69 -10.91
C GLU A 189 0.11 -0.69 -11.70
N ARG A 190 -1.14 -1.01 -12.04
CA ARG A 190 -2.03 -0.05 -12.70
C ARG A 190 -2.28 1.17 -11.83
N ILE A 191 -2.51 0.98 -10.53
CA ILE A 191 -2.67 2.09 -9.58
C ILE A 191 -1.37 2.91 -9.50
N PHE A 192 -0.23 2.25 -9.40
CA PHE A 192 1.09 2.88 -9.30
C PHE A 192 1.48 3.66 -10.58
N LYS A 193 1.24 3.08 -11.76
CA LYS A 193 1.62 3.64 -13.08
C LYS A 193 0.65 4.71 -13.58
N THR A 194 -0.51 4.91 -12.94
CA THR A 194 -1.44 5.99 -13.28
C THR A 194 -1.45 7.08 -12.20
N PRO A 195 -0.31 7.78 -11.94
CA PRO A 195 -0.33 8.91 -11.04
C PRO A 195 -1.21 10.02 -11.63
N VAL A 196 -1.85 10.81 -10.76
CA VAL A 196 -2.54 12.00 -11.22
C VAL A 196 -1.49 12.93 -11.86
N PRO A 197 -1.77 13.54 -13.02
CA PRO A 197 -0.78 14.37 -13.66
C PRO A 197 -0.36 15.51 -12.73
N LEU A 198 0.96 15.66 -12.51
CA LEU A 198 1.55 16.63 -11.57
C LEU A 198 1.09 18.08 -11.80
N VAL A 199 0.66 18.39 -13.02
CA VAL A 199 0.10 19.71 -13.38
C VAL A 199 -1.16 20.00 -12.58
N TYR A 200 -2.03 19.01 -12.34
CA TYR A 200 -3.26 19.21 -11.56
C TYR A 200 -2.92 19.58 -10.12
N THR A 201 -2.09 18.79 -9.43
CA THR A 201 -1.71 19.02 -8.03
C THR A 201 -1.02 20.39 -7.86
N ARG A 202 -0.13 20.76 -8.78
CA ARG A 202 0.52 22.09 -8.76
C ARG A 202 -0.44 23.24 -9.07
N HIS A 203 -1.42 23.03 -9.95
CA HIS A 203 -2.38 24.07 -10.31
C HIS A 203 -3.37 24.32 -9.17
N THR A 204 -3.87 23.26 -8.54
CA THR A 204 -4.75 23.34 -7.36
C THR A 204 -4.08 24.10 -6.22
N ALA A 205 -2.82 23.80 -5.90
CA ALA A 205 -2.08 24.48 -4.84
C ALA A 205 -1.90 25.98 -5.10
N ARG A 206 -1.51 26.34 -6.33
CA ARG A 206 -1.36 27.75 -6.72
C ARG A 206 -2.69 28.49 -6.70
N PHE A 207 -3.76 27.84 -7.15
CA PHE A 207 -5.10 28.39 -7.11
C PHE A 207 -5.58 28.60 -5.66
N LEU A 208 -5.37 27.61 -4.78
CA LEU A 208 -5.73 27.70 -3.37
C LEU A 208 -4.96 28.82 -2.67
N MET A 209 -3.63 28.90 -2.87
CA MET A 209 -2.82 29.98 -2.33
C MET A 209 -3.28 31.36 -2.82
N GLY A 210 -3.62 31.49 -4.11
CA GLY A 210 -4.18 32.73 -4.65
C GLY A 210 -5.52 33.08 -4.00
N TRP A 211 -6.42 32.10 -3.86
CA TRP A 211 -7.72 32.29 -3.21
C TRP A 211 -7.58 32.72 -1.75
N LEU A 212 -6.68 32.08 -0.99
CA LEU A 212 -6.37 32.43 0.40
C LEU A 212 -5.74 33.81 0.54
N LEU A 213 -4.96 34.26 -0.45
CA LEU A 213 -4.40 35.62 -0.48
C LEU A 213 -5.49 36.69 -0.65
N PHE A 214 -6.52 36.41 -1.45
CA PHE A 214 -7.65 37.33 -1.66
C PHE A 214 -8.73 37.25 -0.57
N LEU A 215 -8.75 36.17 0.21
CA LEU A 215 -9.71 35.93 1.30
C LEU A 215 -9.80 37.07 2.33
N PRO A 216 -8.71 37.61 2.91
CA PRO A 216 -8.81 38.71 3.87
C PRO A 216 -9.37 40.00 3.25
N LEU A 217 -9.10 40.25 1.97
CA LEU A 217 -9.66 41.42 1.26
C LEU A 217 -11.18 41.26 1.05
N ALA A 218 -11.64 40.03 0.84
CA ALA A 218 -13.06 39.71 0.71
C ALA A 218 -13.80 39.75 2.06
N LEU A 219 -13.18 39.31 3.16
CA LEU A 219 -13.78 39.32 4.50
C LEU A 219 -13.76 40.70 5.19
N ALA A 220 -12.75 41.53 4.92
CA ALA A 220 -12.59 42.84 5.57
C ALA A 220 -13.87 43.71 5.58
N PRO A 221 -14.61 43.89 4.46
CA PRO A 221 -15.84 44.68 4.47
C PRO A 221 -17.02 44.01 5.20
N ALA A 222 -17.00 42.69 5.36
CA ALA A 222 -18.06 41.94 6.05
C ALA A 222 -17.91 41.97 7.58
N MET A 223 -16.69 42.14 8.10
CA MET A 223 -16.38 42.13 9.53
C MET A 223 -16.62 43.49 10.23
N GLY A 224 -16.64 44.59 9.48
CA GLY A 224 -16.95 45.92 10.03
C GLY A 224 -16.34 47.08 9.25
N PRO A 225 -16.65 48.33 9.63
CA PRO A 225 -16.07 49.52 9.01
C PRO A 225 -14.53 49.55 9.15
N ALA A 226 -13.87 50.17 8.18
CA ALA A 226 -12.42 50.35 8.18
C ALA A 226 -11.96 51.07 9.46
N GLY A 227 -11.07 50.44 10.25
CA GLY A 227 -10.54 50.95 11.52
C GLY A 227 -11.26 50.46 12.78
N SER A 228 -12.30 49.63 12.67
CA SER A 228 -13.01 49.07 13.83
C SER A 228 -12.27 47.92 14.50
N ALA A 229 -12.47 47.72 15.81
CA ALA A 229 -11.95 46.57 16.55
C ALA A 229 -12.41 45.22 15.94
N ALA A 230 -13.62 45.19 15.37
CA ALA A 230 -14.17 44.02 14.69
C ALA A 230 -13.42 43.65 13.40
N GLN A 231 -12.84 44.63 12.68
CA GLN A 231 -12.06 44.37 11.48
C GLN A 231 -10.79 43.54 11.79
N TRP A 232 -10.22 43.66 12.99
CA TRP A 232 -9.06 42.86 13.42
C TRP A 232 -9.38 41.37 13.53
N LEU A 233 -10.67 41.00 13.68
CA LEU A 233 -11.12 39.62 13.67
C LEU A 233 -11.00 38.96 12.29
N THR A 234 -10.81 39.74 11.23
CA THR A 234 -10.57 39.24 9.86
C THR A 234 -9.30 38.37 9.79
N VAL A 235 -8.24 38.74 10.52
CA VAL A 235 -6.95 38.04 10.51
C VAL A 235 -7.06 36.63 11.12
N PRO A 236 -7.58 36.42 12.34
CA PRO A 236 -7.75 35.07 12.87
C PRO A 236 -8.80 34.27 12.08
N ALA A 237 -9.84 34.92 11.53
CA ALA A 237 -10.83 34.24 10.70
C ALA A 237 -10.23 33.71 9.39
N SER A 238 -9.44 34.53 8.66
CA SER A 238 -8.78 34.10 7.43
C SER A 238 -7.69 33.05 7.71
N ALA A 239 -6.96 33.17 8.82
CA ALA A 239 -5.99 32.17 9.25
C ALA A 239 -6.65 30.81 9.55
N ALA A 240 -7.81 30.80 10.22
CA ALA A 240 -8.55 29.56 10.48
C ALA A 240 -9.00 28.88 9.18
N VAL A 241 -9.56 29.64 8.24
CA VAL A 241 -9.98 29.10 6.92
C VAL A 241 -8.78 28.59 6.12
N ALA A 242 -7.67 29.32 6.13
CA ALA A 242 -6.43 28.90 5.48
C ALA A 242 -5.91 27.58 6.05
N PHE A 243 -5.93 27.43 7.38
CA PHE A 243 -5.53 26.19 8.05
C PHE A 243 -6.38 25.00 7.59
N PHE A 244 -7.72 25.12 7.63
CA PHE A 244 -8.61 24.02 7.25
C PHE A 244 -8.49 23.64 5.77
N LEU A 245 -8.46 24.61 4.85
CA LEU A 245 -8.39 24.32 3.42
C LEU A 245 -7.02 23.78 3.00
N SER A 246 -5.94 24.31 3.58
CA SER A 246 -4.59 23.77 3.33
C SER A 246 -4.46 22.35 3.87
N GLY A 247 -5.06 22.05 5.03
CA GLY A 247 -5.10 20.69 5.58
C GLY A 247 -5.86 19.72 4.68
N VAL A 248 -7.00 20.13 4.09
CA VAL A 248 -7.73 19.30 3.11
C VAL A 248 -6.90 19.07 1.85
N GLU A 249 -6.17 20.08 1.37
CA GLU A 249 -5.25 19.92 0.23
C GLU A 249 -4.13 18.92 0.55
N GLU A 250 -3.51 19.03 1.73
CA GLU A 250 -2.44 18.11 2.16
C GLU A 250 -2.92 16.66 2.28
N ILE A 251 -4.10 16.43 2.89
CA ILE A 251 -4.74 15.11 2.93
C ILE A 251 -5.01 14.62 1.51
N GLY A 252 -5.46 15.50 0.62
CA GLY A 252 -5.66 15.21 -0.79
C GLY A 252 -4.38 14.69 -1.46
N VAL A 253 -3.24 15.31 -1.21
CA VAL A 253 -1.93 14.87 -1.72
C VAL A 253 -1.53 13.52 -1.14
N GLN A 254 -1.67 13.30 0.17
CA GLN A 254 -1.34 12.02 0.79
C GLN A 254 -2.19 10.85 0.24
N LEU A 255 -3.46 11.11 -0.10
CA LEU A 255 -4.34 10.12 -0.75
C LEU A 255 -3.96 9.80 -2.21
N GLU A 256 -3.12 10.62 -2.85
CA GLU A 256 -2.55 10.32 -4.17
C GLU A 256 -1.49 9.21 -4.10
N GLU A 257 -0.85 9.02 -2.94
CA GLU A 257 0.22 8.04 -2.72
C GLU A 257 -0.28 6.89 -1.82
N PRO A 258 -1.14 5.98 -2.34
CA PRO A 258 -1.83 4.99 -1.51
C PRO A 258 -0.89 4.02 -0.80
N PHE A 259 0.26 3.70 -1.39
CA PHE A 259 1.24 2.76 -0.81
C PHE A 259 2.15 3.39 0.25
N GLY A 260 2.20 4.73 0.33
CA GLY A 260 2.93 5.44 1.37
C GLY A 260 2.20 5.36 2.71
N VAL A 261 0.87 5.53 2.70
CA VAL A 261 0.03 5.60 3.91
C VAL A 261 -0.41 4.21 4.41
N LEU A 262 -0.47 3.20 3.53
CA LEU A 262 -0.96 1.86 3.91
C LEU A 262 0.02 1.12 4.84
N PRO A 263 -0.44 0.45 5.91
CA PRO A 263 0.45 -0.26 6.85
C PRO A 263 0.92 -1.62 6.29
N LEU A 264 1.73 -1.60 5.23
CA LEU A 264 2.17 -2.81 4.51
C LEU A 264 2.97 -3.78 5.38
N GLU A 265 3.70 -3.29 6.37
CA GLU A 265 4.43 -4.09 7.35
C GLU A 265 3.49 -4.96 8.18
N ALA A 266 2.37 -4.38 8.64
CA ALA A 266 1.35 -5.11 9.39
C ALA A 266 0.71 -6.19 8.51
N TYR A 267 0.40 -5.87 7.24
CA TYR A 267 -0.10 -6.86 6.28
C TYR A 267 0.86 -8.02 6.06
N CYS A 268 2.17 -7.75 5.91
CA CYS A 268 3.18 -8.81 5.77
C CYS A 268 3.25 -9.69 7.02
N ALA A 269 3.22 -9.07 8.21
CA ALA A 269 3.24 -9.78 9.48
C ALA A 269 1.99 -10.65 9.68
N ASP A 270 0.82 -10.18 9.27
CA ASP A 270 -0.43 -10.94 9.36
C ASP A 270 -0.45 -12.11 8.38
N VAL A 271 0.04 -11.93 7.14
CA VAL A 271 0.22 -13.04 6.18
C VAL A 271 1.18 -14.07 6.74
N ARG A 272 2.32 -13.64 7.29
CA ARG A 272 3.31 -14.53 7.91
C ARG A 272 2.68 -15.34 9.04
N ARG A 273 2.00 -14.67 9.98
CA ARG A 273 1.36 -15.32 11.12
C ARG A 273 0.32 -16.34 10.67
N ALA A 274 -0.53 -15.99 9.70
CA ALA A 274 -1.56 -16.89 9.19
C ALA A 274 -0.95 -18.10 8.47
N ALA A 275 0.09 -17.90 7.65
CA ALA A 275 0.81 -19.00 7.01
C ALA A 275 1.47 -19.94 8.02
N ASP A 276 2.18 -19.39 9.02
CA ASP A 276 2.82 -20.16 10.09
C ASP A 276 1.79 -20.96 10.89
N GLN A 277 0.61 -20.41 11.16
CA GLN A 277 -0.49 -21.13 11.83
C GLN A 277 -0.99 -22.31 10.99
N LEU A 278 -1.23 -22.10 9.69
CA LEU A 278 -1.67 -23.18 8.79
C LEU A 278 -0.63 -24.31 8.72
N VAL A 279 0.65 -23.97 8.64
CA VAL A 279 1.76 -24.94 8.67
C VAL A 279 1.81 -25.67 10.01
N ALA A 280 1.62 -24.97 11.12
CA ALA A 280 1.63 -25.57 12.45
C ALA A 280 0.49 -26.59 12.67
N PHE A 281 -0.64 -26.46 11.97
CA PHE A 281 -1.74 -27.44 12.03
C PHE A 281 -1.57 -28.66 11.11
N ASP A 282 -0.66 -28.61 10.12
CA ASP A 282 -0.45 -29.70 9.18
C ASP A 282 0.51 -30.77 9.75
N PRO A 283 0.07 -32.04 9.86
CA PRO A 283 0.87 -33.10 10.50
C PRO A 283 2.11 -33.48 9.71
N ASP A 284 2.12 -33.32 8.37
CA ASP A 284 3.31 -33.59 7.56
C ASP A 284 4.36 -32.51 7.83
N CYS A 285 3.95 -31.24 7.94
CA CYS A 285 4.83 -30.13 8.30
C CYS A 285 5.41 -30.28 9.72
N GLN A 286 4.62 -30.75 10.68
CA GLN A 286 5.12 -31.07 12.03
C GLN A 286 6.19 -32.17 12.00
N ALA A 287 5.99 -33.21 11.19
CA ALA A 287 6.98 -34.27 11.02
C ALA A 287 8.28 -33.77 10.38
N ALA A 288 8.19 -32.79 9.46
CA ALA A 288 9.37 -32.13 8.90
C ALA A 288 10.13 -31.33 9.96
N ALA A 289 9.43 -30.50 10.75
CA ALA A 289 10.05 -29.72 11.82
C ALA A 289 10.73 -30.61 12.88
N ALA A 290 10.10 -31.72 13.28
CA ALA A 290 10.71 -32.66 14.20
C ALA A 290 11.96 -33.35 13.63
N ALA A 291 12.01 -33.59 12.31
CA ALA A 291 13.19 -34.13 11.65
C ALA A 291 14.33 -33.09 11.59
N ASP A 292 14.01 -31.83 11.27
CA ASP A 292 14.97 -30.72 11.29
C ASP A 292 15.59 -30.54 12.69
N GLU A 293 14.76 -30.62 13.74
CA GLU A 293 15.21 -30.54 15.14
C GLU A 293 16.10 -31.72 15.54
N ALA A 294 15.76 -32.93 15.12
CA ALA A 294 16.57 -34.12 15.37
C ALA A 294 17.93 -34.05 14.65
N GLU A 295 17.94 -33.55 13.40
CA GLU A 295 19.17 -33.33 12.63
C GLU A 295 20.05 -32.26 13.29
N ALA A 296 19.48 -31.12 13.69
CA ALA A 296 20.21 -30.07 14.41
C ALA A 296 20.79 -30.54 15.74
N ALA A 297 20.06 -31.37 16.50
CA ALA A 297 20.55 -31.97 17.74
C ALA A 297 21.70 -32.96 17.49
N SER A 298 21.70 -33.66 16.36
CA SER A 298 22.78 -34.57 15.97
C SER A 298 24.03 -33.85 15.45
N ALA A 299 23.87 -32.64 14.89
CA ALA A 299 24.94 -31.80 14.39
C ALA A 299 25.59 -30.93 15.48
N ALA A 300 24.92 -30.76 16.63
CA ALA A 300 25.49 -30.08 17.78
C ALA A 300 26.73 -30.85 18.29
N PRO A 301 27.90 -30.22 18.41
CA PRO A 301 29.11 -30.92 18.81
C PRO A 301 28.96 -31.47 20.22
N ALA A 302 29.05 -32.79 20.36
CA ALA A 302 29.17 -33.45 21.64
C ALA A 302 30.52 -33.08 22.28
N GLY A 303 30.49 -32.34 23.38
CA GLY A 303 31.65 -32.16 24.27
C GLY A 303 32.37 -30.82 24.17
N ARG A 304 31.90 -29.86 24.97
CA ARG A 304 32.81 -29.12 25.85
C ARG A 304 32.23 -29.22 27.24
N GLU A 305 32.66 -30.24 27.98
CA GLU A 305 32.59 -30.20 29.43
C GLU A 305 33.26 -28.88 29.84
N ALA A 306 32.46 -27.98 30.41
CA ALA A 306 32.97 -26.80 31.05
C ALA A 306 33.76 -27.28 32.27
N GLU A 307 35.08 -27.34 32.12
CA GLU A 307 36.00 -27.37 33.25
C GLU A 307 35.75 -26.10 34.07
N VAL A 308 35.01 -26.25 35.16
CA VAL A 308 34.86 -25.24 36.19
C VAL A 308 36.19 -25.18 36.94
N ALA A 309 37.08 -24.30 36.47
CA ALA A 309 38.25 -23.87 37.23
C ALA A 309 37.80 -22.87 38.32
N PRO A 310 38.29 -22.98 39.57
CA PRO A 310 37.76 -22.21 40.69
C PRO A 310 38.23 -20.75 40.66
N ALA A 311 37.36 -19.89 41.21
CA ALA A 311 37.59 -18.48 41.40
C ALA A 311 38.92 -18.17 42.11
N GLY A 312 39.77 -17.39 41.44
CA GLY A 312 40.83 -16.61 42.07
C GLY A 312 40.33 -15.17 42.21
N GLN A 313 40.14 -14.73 43.46
CA GLN A 313 39.95 -13.33 43.79
C GLN A 313 41.29 -12.62 43.63
N GLU A 314 41.37 -11.62 42.76
CA GLU A 314 42.38 -10.57 42.85
C GLU A 314 41.64 -9.24 43.07
N GLU A 315 41.86 -8.70 44.26
CA GLU A 315 41.45 -7.38 44.71
C GLU A 315 42.22 -6.33 43.89
N GLU A 316 41.50 -5.47 43.17
CA GLU A 316 42.09 -4.26 42.58
C GLU A 316 41.62 -3.04 43.38
N GLU A 317 42.50 -2.67 44.31
CA GLU A 317 42.52 -1.46 45.11
C GLU A 317 42.54 -0.22 44.20
N LYS A 318 41.45 0.57 44.20
CA LYS A 318 41.43 1.90 43.58
C LYS A 318 41.78 2.95 44.61
N ASP A 319 43.04 3.38 44.53
CA ASP A 319 43.60 4.55 45.18
C ASP A 319 42.85 5.83 44.78
N TYR A 320 42.57 6.65 45.79
CA TYR A 320 42.07 8.02 45.70
C TYR A 320 43.26 8.99 45.64
N CYS A 321 43.39 9.75 44.55
CA CYS A 321 44.02 11.08 44.50
C CYS A 321 43.42 11.89 43.35
#